data_AF-A0A2A6PK81-F1
#
_entry.id   AF-A0A2A6PK81-F1
#
_cell.length_a   1.000
_cell.length_b   1.000
_cell.length_c   1.000
_cell.angle_alpha   90.00
_cell.angle_beta   90.00
_cell.angle_gamma   90.00
#
_symmetry.space_group_name_H-M   'P 1'
#
loop_
_entity.id
_entity.type
_entity.pdbx_description
1 polymer ?
#
loop_
_entity_poly.entity_id
_entity_poly.type
_entity_poly.pdbx_seq_one_letter_code
_entity_poly.pdbx_strand_id
1 'polypeptide(L)'
;MILLDNDVRRDLFPGLRLVVLEAFDGDTPMPELQDRLERFETLTAECELIAKLAIESTKREFYLKLSEQYRQLAVDMRQAIATRAAA
;
A
#
# COMPACT_ATOMS: atom_id res chain seq x y z
N MET A 1 5.10 11.83 19.34
CA MET A 1 4.56 10.58 18.76
C MET A 1 3.90 10.97 17.45
N ILE A 2 4.41 10.70 16.25
CA ILE A 2 5.42 9.75 15.75
C ILE A 2 6.36 10.53 14.82
N LEU A 3 7.61 10.71 15.23
CA LEU A 3 8.72 11.07 14.35
C LEU A 3 9.48 9.76 14.14
N LEU A 4 9.21 9.04 13.07
CA LEU A 4 10.07 7.97 12.59
C LEU A 4 10.20 8.08 11.07
N ASP A 5 11.37 8.59 10.70
CA ASP A 5 12.19 8.18 9.58
C ASP A 5 11.71 8.39 8.14
N ASN A 6 12.22 9.48 7.58
CA ASN A 6 12.36 9.73 6.14
C ASN A 6 13.22 8.64 5.44
N ASP A 7 14.07 7.92 6.20
CA ASP A 7 14.94 6.85 5.69
C ASP A 7 14.18 5.53 5.46
N VAL A 8 13.36 5.10 6.43
CA VAL A 8 12.62 3.81 6.39
C VAL A 8 11.67 3.72 5.19
N ARG A 9 11.06 4.83 4.75
CA ARG A 9 10.11 4.81 3.63
C ARG A 9 10.75 4.69 2.26
N ARG A 10 12.04 5.00 2.10
CA ARG A 10 12.73 4.83 0.82
C ARG A 10 13.04 3.35 0.55
N ASP A 11 13.31 2.58 1.58
CA ASP A 11 13.51 1.11 1.52
C ASP A 11 12.19 0.31 1.50
N LEU A 12 11.05 0.96 1.74
CA LEU A 12 9.73 0.36 1.52
C LEU A 12 9.43 0.14 0.03
N PHE A 13 10.01 0.93 -0.88
CA PHE A 13 9.71 0.85 -2.32
C PHE A 13 10.02 -0.54 -2.94
N PRO A 14 11.18 -1.16 -2.69
CA PRO A 14 11.46 -2.53 -3.15
C PRO A 14 10.73 -3.59 -2.32
N GLY A 15 10.66 -3.39 -0.99
CA GLY A 15 10.11 -4.37 -0.05
C GLY A 15 8.61 -4.57 -0.21
N LEU A 16 7.86 -3.51 -0.51
CA LEU A 16 6.41 -3.58 -0.69
C LEU A 16 6.03 -4.44 -1.91
N ARG A 17 6.79 -4.32 -3.00
CA ARG A 17 6.60 -5.13 -4.20
C ARG A 17 6.85 -6.61 -3.93
N LEU A 18 7.82 -6.94 -3.08
CA LEU A 18 8.14 -8.31 -2.68
C LEU A 18 7.06 -8.89 -1.76
N VAL A 19 6.62 -8.13 -0.74
CA VAL A 19 5.57 -8.56 0.21
C VAL A 19 4.24 -8.83 -0.48
N VAL A 20 3.93 -8.08 -1.54
CA VAL A 20 2.72 -8.29 -2.35
C VAL A 20 2.84 -9.54 -3.20
N LEU A 21 3.98 -9.75 -3.86
CA LEU A 21 4.19 -10.93 -4.71
C LEU A 21 4.14 -12.23 -3.88
N GLU A 22 4.70 -12.23 -2.67
CA GLU A 22 4.60 -13.36 -1.73
C GLU A 22 3.19 -13.54 -1.14
N ALA A 23 2.34 -12.52 -1.20
CA ALA A 23 0.94 -12.60 -0.73
C ALA A 23 0.03 -13.44 -1.62
N PHE A 24 0.45 -13.67 -2.87
CA PHE A 24 -0.38 -14.29 -3.89
C PHE A 24 0.04 -15.74 -4.17
N ASP A 25 0.70 -16.41 -3.23
CA ASP A 25 1.18 -17.79 -3.35
C ASP A 25 0.06 -18.87 -3.38
N GLY A 26 -1.16 -18.50 -3.80
CA GLY A 26 -2.30 -19.41 -4.03
C GLY A 26 -2.99 -19.94 -2.77
N ASP A 27 -2.27 -20.10 -1.65
CA ASP A 27 -2.76 -20.70 -0.39
C ASP A 27 -3.34 -19.69 0.60
N THR A 28 -3.14 -18.38 0.38
CA THR A 28 -3.62 -17.35 1.31
C THR A 28 -5.17 -17.35 1.39
N PRO A 29 -5.75 -17.46 2.59
CA PRO A 29 -7.20 -17.49 2.76
C PRO A 29 -7.85 -16.14 2.40
N MET A 30 -9.06 -16.18 1.83
CA MET A 30 -9.85 -14.99 1.45
C MET A 30 -9.91 -13.87 2.52
N PRO A 31 -10.16 -14.14 3.81
CA PRO A 31 -10.15 -13.10 4.85
C PRO A 31 -8.79 -12.42 5.01
N GLU A 32 -7.69 -13.12 4.81
CA GLU A 32 -6.35 -12.54 4.91
C GLU A 32 -6.03 -11.64 3.70
N LEU A 33 -6.54 -11.98 2.52
CA LEU A 33 -6.48 -11.07 1.36
C LEU A 33 -7.29 -9.80 1.59
N GLN A 34 -8.46 -9.89 2.24
CA GLN A 34 -9.29 -8.74 2.59
C GLN A 34 -8.63 -7.85 3.65
N ASP A 35 -8.04 -8.44 4.70
CA ASP A 35 -7.29 -7.70 5.73
C ASP A 35 -6.10 -6.94 5.10
N ARG A 36 -5.37 -7.58 4.17
CA ARG A 36 -4.26 -6.92 3.46
C ARG A 36 -4.74 -5.80 2.54
N LEU A 37 -5.87 -5.98 1.86
CA LEU A 37 -6.50 -4.92 1.08
C LEU A 37 -6.82 -3.71 1.96
N GLU A 38 -7.45 -3.92 3.11
CA GLU A 38 -7.79 -2.86 4.07
C GLU A 38 -6.53 -2.13 4.56
N ARG A 39 -5.42 -2.85 4.78
CA ARG A 39 -4.12 -2.23 5.11
C ARG A 39 -3.60 -1.34 3.98
N PHE A 40 -3.69 -1.78 2.72
CA PHE A 40 -3.24 -0.95 1.59
C PHE A 40 -4.11 0.30 1.40
N GLU A 41 -5.42 0.18 1.60
CA GLU A 41 -6.33 1.33 1.59
C GLU A 41 -6.00 2.32 2.71
N THR A 42 -5.74 1.81 3.92
CA THR A 42 -5.32 2.63 5.07
C THR A 42 -3.99 3.34 4.79
N LEU A 43 -2.99 2.61 4.29
CA LEU A 43 -1.68 3.19 3.93
C LEU A 43 -1.79 4.24 2.82
N THR A 44 -2.71 4.06 1.86
CA THR A 44 -3.02 5.06 0.83
C THR A 44 -3.53 6.35 1.48
N ALA A 45 -4.54 6.24 2.34
CA ALA A 45 -5.14 7.39 3.03
C ALA A 45 -4.14 8.11 3.94
N GLU A 46 -3.29 7.36 4.65
CA GLU A 46 -2.21 7.92 5.46
C GLU A 46 -1.20 8.69 4.59
N CYS A 47 -0.77 8.13 3.46
CA CYS A 47 0.15 8.81 2.55
C CYS A 47 -0.46 10.10 1.97
N GLU A 48 -1.73 10.08 1.58
CA GLU A 48 -2.43 11.29 1.13
C GLU A 48 -2.52 12.36 2.23
N LEU A 49 -2.78 11.95 3.47
CA LEU A 49 -2.83 12.87 4.61
C LEU A 49 -1.46 13.51 4.86
N ILE A 50 -0.39 12.71 4.83
CA ILE A 50 0.98 13.20 5.01
C ILE A 50 1.36 14.14 3.86
N ALA A 51 0.98 13.85 2.62
CA ALA A 51 1.20 14.74 1.49
C ALA A 51 0.52 16.10 1.69
N LYS A 52 -0.72 16.11 2.21
CA LYS A 52 -1.47 17.34 2.53
C LYS A 52 -0.80 18.15 3.64
N LEU A 53 -0.26 17.47 4.67
CA LEU A 53 0.41 18.10 5.81
C LEU A 53 1.87 18.48 5.53
N ALA A 54 2.49 17.91 4.49
CA ALA A 54 3.87 18.20 4.13
C ALA A 54 4.03 19.65 3.64
N ILE A 55 4.87 20.41 4.32
CA ILE A 55 5.28 21.77 3.94
C ILE A 55 6.30 21.70 2.79
N GLU A 56 7.19 20.72 2.81
CA GLU A 56 8.19 20.52 1.76
C GLU A 56 7.59 19.83 0.53
N SER A 57 7.74 20.47 -0.63
CA SER A 57 7.22 19.98 -1.92
C SER A 57 7.77 18.61 -2.29
N THR A 58 9.06 18.35 -2.06
CA THR A 58 9.69 17.05 -2.35
C THR A 58 9.07 15.92 -1.54
N LYS A 59 8.78 16.16 -0.25
CA LYS A 59 8.10 15.17 0.60
C LYS A 59 6.66 14.98 0.15
N ARG A 60 5.95 16.05 -0.17
CA ARG A 60 4.59 15.98 -0.70
C ARG A 60 4.51 15.11 -1.96
N GLU A 61 5.37 15.36 -2.94
CA GLU A 61 5.41 14.59 -4.19
C GLU A 61 5.76 13.12 -3.96
N PHE A 62 6.68 12.83 -3.04
CA PHE A 62 7.03 11.47 -2.65
C PHE A 62 5.81 10.72 -2.08
N TYR A 63 5.11 11.33 -1.12
CA TYR A 63 3.92 10.73 -0.51
C TYR A 63 2.75 10.59 -1.48
N LEU A 64 2.59 11.52 -2.43
CA LEU A 64 1.61 11.38 -3.51
C LEU A 64 1.92 10.19 -4.42
N LYS A 65 3.16 10.06 -4.87
CA LYS A 65 3.58 8.91 -5.70
C LYS A 65 3.40 7.59 -4.96
N LEU A 66 3.74 7.56 -3.67
CA LEU A 66 3.57 6.39 -2.83
C LEU A 66 2.09 6.02 -2.63
N SER A 67 1.21 7.02 -2.40
CA SER A 67 -0.23 6.79 -2.30
C SER A 67 -0.82 6.21 -3.59
N GLU A 68 -0.37 6.70 -4.76
CA GLU A 68 -0.84 6.19 -6.05
C GLU A 68 -0.45 4.71 -6.24
N GLN A 69 0.76 4.32 -5.81
CA GLN A 69 1.18 2.92 -5.87
C GLN A 69 0.35 2.02 -4.96
N TYR A 70 0.12 2.42 -3.70
CA TYR A 70 -0.75 1.67 -2.80
C TYR A 70 -2.19 1.57 -3.34
N ARG A 71 -2.67 2.61 -4.02
CA ARG A 71 -3.98 2.61 -4.67
C ARG A 71 -4.04 1.60 -5.81
N GLN A 72 -3.04 1.57 -6.69
CA GLN A 72 -2.97 0.56 -7.75
C GLN A 72 -2.94 -0.85 -7.18
N LEU A 73 -2.13 -1.06 -6.14
CA LEU A 73 -2.02 -2.34 -5.46
C LEU A 73 -3.33 -2.82 -4.84
N ALA A 74 -4.08 -1.92 -4.22
CA ALA A 74 -5.41 -2.20 -3.69
C ALA A 74 -6.40 -2.56 -4.81
N VAL A 75 -6.30 -1.92 -5.98
CA VAL A 75 -7.12 -2.26 -7.16
C VAL A 75 -6.80 -3.67 -7.67
N ASP A 76 -5.51 -3.99 -7.83
CA ASP A 76 -5.07 -5.31 -8.29
C ASP A 76 -5.50 -6.41 -7.30
N MET A 77 -5.37 -6.16 -5.99
CA MET A 77 -5.88 -7.07 -4.95
C MET A 77 -7.39 -7.24 -5.02
N ARG A 78 -8.17 -6.16 -5.18
CA ARG A 78 -9.63 -6.26 -5.33
C ARG A 78 -10.00 -7.11 -6.55
N GLN A 79 -9.30 -6.96 -7.66
CA GLN A 79 -9.55 -7.76 -8.86
C GLN A 79 -9.20 -9.25 -8.63
N ALA A 80 -8.09 -9.53 -7.95
CA ALA A 80 -7.71 -10.91 -7.62
C ALA A 80 -8.71 -11.57 -6.65
N ILE A 81 -9.15 -10.83 -5.61
CA ILE A 81 -10.18 -11.28 -4.67
C ILE A 81 -11.50 -11.54 -5.41
N ALA A 82 -11.93 -10.63 -6.27
CA ALA A 82 -13.16 -10.79 -7.06
C ALA A 82 -13.08 -12.00 -8.00
N THR A 83 -11.92 -12.23 -8.63
CA THR A 83 -11.68 -13.39 -9.50
C THR A 83 -11.74 -14.70 -8.72
N ARG A 84 -11.11 -14.77 -7.53
CA ARG A 84 -11.20 -15.96 -6.65
C ARG A 84 -12.59 -16.18 -6.08
N ALA A 85 -13.35 -15.12 -5.81
CA ALA A 85 -14.72 -15.25 -5.30
C ALA A 85 -15.72 -15.71 -6.38
N ALA A 86 -15.39 -15.52 -7.65
CA ALA A 86 -16.21 -15.92 -8.79
C ALA A 86 -15.87 -17.31 -9.36
N ALA A 87 -14.77 -17.92 -8.90
CA ALA A 87 -14.31 -19.27 -9.28
C ALA A 87 -14.86 -20.33 -8.31
#